data_AF-A0A418EM04-F1
#
_entry.id   AF-A0A418EM04-F1
#
_cell.length_a   1.000
_cell.length_b   1.000
_cell.length_c   1.000
_cell.angle_alpha   90.00
_cell.angle_beta   90.00
_cell.angle_gamma   90.00
#
_symmetry.space_group_name_H-M   'P 1'
#
loop_
_entity.id
_entity.type
_entity.pdbx_description
1 polymer ?
#
loop_
_entity_poly.entity_id
_entity_poly.type
_entity_poly.pdbx_seq_one_letter_code
_entity_poly.pdbx_strand_id
1 'polypeptide(L)'
;MIYTNLLGLSLFFTNFFRHHIRVIEQPITRPSDEAHIALLTGFQYLVSISEVDDDNIFKICLDYWHLLTRDLYSIDQTQAQSHGMNVLALTRRGAEPDPLTRKSLLKVILSRLRVVMISKMVKPSEVLIVEDENGEIVRETTKDTEALSQYKTMHEGLVYLTHLDYDDTENIMLEKLTDQVEGNGWSWNNLNTLCWAIGSISGAMSEENEKRFLVTVIKDLLGLCEMKRGKDNKAVVASNIMYVVGQYPRFLRAHWKFLKTVVNKLFEFMHELHPGVQDMACDTFLKIAQKCRRKFVVLQPGEPYPFVEELMMELPKTVSDLEPHQLHTFYEAVASMLAAETIPARKDTLVAELMKLPNAAWQNLMQQAAQNVDVLFDAQAVKEIVKIIRTNGNVCKAIGPNGFNAQMGTLFQDLLNVYRTYTQRIAQRVAQGGDIATKSAEVRSLRSAKKESLRLFEAFVEHSSADDNGRQTIARHFLPLLLEVVLSDYKTTVASAKEAEVLTLLATCISKLKAAVAPAAPGMLEAVFECTLQMITRNFEDFPEHRVNFFKLLKAVNEFCVDALFNIPSEHFKLVVDSIVWAFKHTERNVADTVIYIYIY
;
A
#
# COMPACT_ATOMS: atom_id res chain seq x y z
N MET A 1 -8.08 -28.46 -31.43
CA MET A 1 -6.94 -29.17 -32.05
C MET A 1 -5.68 -28.30 -32.07
N ILE A 2 -5.71 -27.09 -32.66
CA ILE A 2 -4.55 -26.15 -32.65
C ILE A 2 -4.13 -25.75 -31.23
N TYR A 3 -5.10 -25.36 -30.39
CA TYR A 3 -4.85 -25.02 -28.98
C TYR A 3 -4.16 -26.16 -28.20
N THR A 4 -4.72 -27.38 -28.28
CA THR A 4 -4.18 -28.57 -27.62
C THR A 4 -2.75 -28.90 -28.09
N ASN A 5 -2.46 -28.68 -29.36
CA ASN A 5 -1.13 -28.89 -29.92
C ASN A 5 -0.13 -27.83 -29.43
N LEU A 6 -0.53 -26.55 -29.36
CA LEU A 6 0.30 -25.47 -28.82
C LEU A 6 0.61 -25.67 -27.34
N LEU A 7 -0.39 -26.06 -26.54
CA LEU A 7 -0.21 -26.41 -25.13
C LEU A 7 0.72 -27.62 -24.95
N GLY A 8 0.57 -28.65 -25.79
CA GLY A 8 1.46 -29.80 -25.77
C GLY A 8 2.90 -29.44 -26.12
N LEU A 9 3.10 -28.57 -27.11
CA LEU A 9 4.42 -28.08 -27.52
C LEU A 9 5.06 -27.18 -26.46
N SER A 10 4.30 -26.26 -25.83
CA SER A 10 4.81 -25.41 -24.76
C SER A 10 5.29 -26.24 -23.57
N LEU A 11 4.50 -27.24 -23.15
CA LEU A 11 4.87 -28.17 -22.10
C LEU A 11 6.09 -29.03 -22.48
N PHE A 12 6.18 -29.48 -23.73
CA PHE A 12 7.34 -30.25 -24.20
C PHE A 12 8.63 -29.42 -24.12
N PHE A 13 8.66 -28.24 -24.75
CA PHE A 13 9.87 -27.41 -24.77
C PHE A 13 10.28 -26.97 -23.36
N THR A 14 9.34 -26.46 -22.56
CA THR A 14 9.64 -25.98 -21.21
C THR A 14 10.15 -27.11 -20.30
N ASN A 15 9.54 -28.30 -20.33
CA ASN A 15 10.02 -29.43 -19.53
C ASN A 15 11.35 -29.99 -20.03
N PHE A 16 11.53 -30.11 -21.34
CA PHE A 16 12.78 -30.61 -21.91
C PHE A 16 13.93 -29.67 -21.55
N PHE A 17 13.79 -28.36 -21.78
CA PHE A 17 14.84 -27.41 -21.46
C PHE A 17 15.08 -27.29 -19.95
N ARG A 18 14.05 -27.40 -19.11
CA ARG A 18 14.23 -27.36 -17.65
C ARG A 18 15.12 -28.48 -17.13
N HIS A 19 15.02 -29.69 -17.67
CA HIS A 19 15.71 -30.87 -17.15
C HIS A 19 16.95 -31.28 -17.96
N HIS A 20 16.97 -30.98 -19.26
CA HIS A 20 17.93 -31.57 -20.21
C HIS A 20 18.67 -30.56 -21.09
N ILE A 21 18.54 -29.24 -20.85
CA ILE A 21 19.21 -28.22 -21.68
C ILE A 21 20.73 -28.42 -21.79
N ARG A 22 21.39 -28.94 -20.74
CA ARG A 22 22.84 -29.22 -20.75
C ARG A 22 23.24 -30.24 -21.81
N VAL A 23 22.35 -31.15 -22.21
CA VAL A 23 22.62 -32.15 -23.27
C VAL A 23 22.82 -31.47 -24.62
N ILE A 24 22.12 -30.36 -24.87
CA ILE A 24 22.27 -29.57 -26.10
C ILE A 24 23.40 -28.55 -25.97
N GLU A 25 23.65 -28.01 -24.78
CA GLU A 25 24.68 -26.98 -24.56
C GLU A 25 26.11 -27.54 -24.54
N GLN A 26 26.34 -28.73 -23.95
CA GLN A 26 27.67 -29.33 -23.82
C GLN A 26 28.40 -29.59 -25.15
N PRO A 27 27.74 -30.03 -26.23
CA PRO A 27 28.38 -30.23 -27.53
C PRO A 27 28.73 -28.95 -28.29
N ILE A 28 28.32 -27.76 -27.80
CA ILE A 28 28.56 -26.49 -28.51
C ILE A 28 30.00 -26.05 -28.29
N THR A 29 30.81 -26.10 -29.35
CA THR A 29 32.22 -25.68 -29.31
C THR A 29 32.46 -24.39 -30.08
N ARG A 30 31.62 -24.08 -31.06
CA ARG A 30 31.64 -22.84 -31.85
C ARG A 30 30.23 -22.29 -32.08
N PRO A 31 30.06 -20.97 -32.25
CA PRO A 31 28.81 -20.43 -32.74
C PRO A 31 28.47 -21.05 -34.10
N SER A 32 27.21 -21.47 -34.24
CA SER A 32 26.63 -22.08 -35.46
C SER A 32 26.93 -23.56 -35.67
N ASP A 33 27.43 -24.27 -34.66
CA ASP A 33 27.42 -25.73 -34.65
C ASP A 33 25.98 -26.28 -34.75
N GLU A 34 25.80 -27.51 -35.22
CA GLU A 34 24.48 -28.15 -35.37
C GLU A 34 23.68 -28.11 -34.05
N ALA A 35 24.34 -28.38 -32.92
CA ALA A 35 23.74 -28.28 -31.59
C ALA A 35 23.33 -26.84 -31.23
N HIS A 36 24.10 -25.83 -31.64
CA HIS A 36 23.75 -24.42 -31.44
C HIS A 36 22.54 -24.01 -32.30
N ILE A 37 22.49 -24.46 -33.55
CA ILE A 37 21.35 -24.20 -34.45
C ILE A 37 20.09 -24.86 -33.88
N ALA A 38 20.18 -26.10 -33.40
CA ALA A 38 19.06 -26.80 -32.77
C ALA A 38 18.57 -26.08 -31.50
N LEU A 39 19.49 -25.60 -30.65
CA LEU A 39 19.17 -24.81 -29.46
C LEU A 39 18.42 -23.53 -29.83
N LEU A 40 18.96 -22.75 -30.76
CA LEU A 40 18.34 -21.51 -31.22
C LEU A 40 16.98 -21.74 -31.86
N THR A 41 16.84 -22.79 -32.67
CA THR A 41 15.57 -23.15 -33.31
C THR A 41 14.52 -23.52 -32.26
N GLY A 42 14.89 -24.32 -31.26
CA GLY A 42 13.99 -24.68 -30.16
C GLY A 42 13.55 -23.47 -29.33
N PHE A 43 14.47 -22.56 -29.02
CA PHE A 43 14.11 -21.31 -28.35
C PHE A 43 13.30 -20.36 -29.23
N GLN A 44 13.55 -20.33 -30.54
CA GLN A 44 12.77 -19.54 -31.49
C GLN A 44 11.32 -20.02 -31.53
N TYR A 45 11.08 -21.34 -31.50
CA TYR A 45 9.74 -21.89 -31.33
C TYR A 45 9.12 -21.44 -30.00
N LEU A 46 9.84 -21.53 -28.89
CA LEU A 46 9.32 -21.15 -27.58
C LEU A 46 8.96 -19.66 -27.50
N VAL A 47 9.76 -18.78 -28.11
CA VAL A 47 9.47 -17.34 -28.21
C VAL A 47 8.20 -17.12 -29.04
N SER A 48 8.08 -17.78 -30.19
CA SER A 48 6.87 -17.64 -31.02
C SER A 48 5.62 -18.26 -30.41
N ILE A 49 5.76 -19.28 -29.56
CA ILE A 49 4.65 -19.78 -28.73
C ILE A 49 4.25 -18.74 -27.67
N SER A 50 5.23 -18.00 -27.13
CA SER A 50 4.99 -16.94 -26.14
C SER A 50 4.34 -15.68 -26.74
N GLU A 51 4.44 -15.50 -28.07
CA GLU A 51 3.77 -14.41 -28.81
C GLU A 51 2.25 -14.67 -28.97
N VAL A 52 1.79 -15.91 -28.79
CA VAL A 52 0.37 -16.29 -28.92
C VAL A 52 -0.48 -15.60 -27.84
N ASP A 53 -1.68 -15.17 -28.23
CA ASP A 53 -2.64 -14.53 -27.33
C ASP A 53 -3.43 -15.55 -26.51
N ASP A 54 -2.75 -16.20 -25.56
CA ASP A 54 -3.35 -17.10 -24.59
C ASP A 54 -2.60 -17.06 -23.25
N ASP A 55 -3.29 -16.65 -22.19
CA ASP A 55 -2.70 -16.43 -20.87
C ASP A 55 -2.14 -17.71 -20.24
N ASN A 56 -2.81 -18.86 -20.45
CA ASN A 56 -2.37 -20.14 -19.89
C ASN A 56 -1.07 -20.62 -20.54
N ILE A 57 -0.99 -20.54 -21.87
CA ILE A 57 0.22 -20.88 -22.63
C ILE A 57 1.35 -19.91 -22.27
N PHE A 58 1.06 -18.62 -22.19
CA PHE A 58 2.05 -17.61 -21.84
C PHE A 58 2.59 -17.84 -20.42
N LYS A 59 1.74 -18.16 -19.44
CA LYS A 59 2.15 -18.49 -18.06
C LYS A 59 3.14 -19.65 -17.99
N ILE A 60 2.88 -20.73 -18.74
CA ILE A 60 3.80 -21.88 -18.84
C ILE A 60 5.16 -21.46 -19.39
N CYS A 61 5.17 -20.67 -20.46
CA CYS A 61 6.40 -20.16 -21.07
C CYS A 61 7.13 -19.19 -20.12
N LEU A 62 6.40 -18.30 -19.45
CA LEU A 62 6.92 -17.29 -18.53
C LEU A 62 7.64 -17.93 -17.34
N ASP A 63 7.09 -18.98 -16.74
CA ASP A 63 7.73 -19.71 -15.64
C ASP A 63 9.11 -20.26 -16.06
N TYR A 64 9.20 -20.75 -17.29
CA TYR A 64 10.47 -21.20 -17.84
C TYR A 64 11.42 -20.03 -18.18
N TRP A 65 10.92 -18.95 -18.78
CA TRP A 65 11.73 -17.78 -19.10
C TRP A 65 12.32 -17.13 -17.85
N HIS A 66 11.55 -17.02 -16.78
CA HIS A 66 12.01 -16.56 -15.48
C HIS A 66 13.12 -17.44 -14.92
N LEU A 67 12.96 -18.76 -14.99
CA LEU A 67 14.00 -19.71 -14.59
C LEU A 67 15.30 -19.51 -15.41
N LEU A 68 15.18 -19.41 -16.73
CA LEU A 68 16.34 -19.25 -17.62
C LEU A 68 17.07 -17.93 -17.37
N THR A 69 16.36 -16.80 -17.27
CA THR A 69 16.98 -15.48 -17.10
C THR A 69 17.62 -15.34 -15.72
N ARG A 70 17.02 -15.91 -14.67
CA ARG A 70 17.61 -16.00 -13.34
C ARG A 70 18.91 -16.80 -13.35
N ASP A 71 18.90 -17.97 -13.99
CA ASP A 71 20.07 -18.83 -14.08
C ASP A 71 21.22 -18.13 -14.84
N LEU A 72 20.92 -17.49 -15.97
CA LEU A 72 21.90 -16.70 -16.74
C LEU A 72 22.49 -15.55 -15.92
N TYR A 73 21.65 -14.82 -15.20
CA TYR A 73 22.09 -13.72 -14.34
C TYR A 73 22.99 -14.18 -13.20
N SER A 74 22.67 -15.32 -12.58
CA SER A 74 23.49 -15.88 -11.49
C SER A 74 24.90 -16.28 -11.94
N ILE A 75 25.02 -16.79 -13.18
CA ILE A 75 26.30 -17.16 -13.79
C ILE A 75 27.13 -15.90 -14.05
N ASP A 76 26.52 -14.86 -14.62
CA ASP A 76 27.19 -13.58 -14.93
C ASP A 76 27.71 -12.91 -13.65
N GLN A 77 26.91 -12.91 -12.57
CA GLN A 77 27.33 -12.41 -11.26
C GLN A 77 28.52 -13.18 -10.68
N THR A 78 28.50 -14.51 -10.75
CA THR A 78 29.58 -15.36 -10.21
C THR A 78 30.89 -15.15 -10.98
N GLN A 79 30.81 -14.93 -12.29
CA GLN A 79 31.97 -14.61 -13.12
C GLN A 79 32.52 -13.21 -12.86
N ALA A 80 31.65 -12.22 -12.63
CA ALA A 80 32.07 -10.86 -12.26
C ALA A 80 32.78 -10.81 -10.90
N GLN A 81 32.32 -11.59 -9.91
CA GLN A 81 32.94 -11.67 -8.58
C GLN A 81 34.32 -12.35 -8.59
N SER A 82 34.52 -13.36 -9.44
CA SER A 82 35.82 -14.04 -9.56
C SER A 82 36.88 -13.19 -10.28
N HIS A 83 36.48 -12.34 -11.23
CA HIS A 83 37.38 -11.41 -11.92
C HIS A 83 37.70 -10.15 -11.12
N GLY A 84 36.86 -9.77 -10.14
CA GLY A 84 37.12 -8.63 -9.24
C GLY A 84 38.33 -8.81 -8.31
N MET A 85 38.86 -10.04 -8.16
CA MET A 85 40.01 -10.34 -7.31
C MET A 85 41.36 -10.29 -8.05
N ASN A 86 41.39 -10.09 -9.37
CA ASN A 86 42.62 -10.11 -10.19
C ASN A 86 42.84 -8.79 -10.94
N VAL A 87 43.08 -7.70 -10.21
CA VAL A 87 43.47 -6.38 -10.75
C VAL A 87 44.90 -6.40 -11.37
N LEU A 88 45.65 -7.50 -11.24
CA LEU A 88 47.02 -7.65 -11.75
C LEU A 88 47.14 -8.20 -13.19
N ALA A 89 46.03 -8.53 -13.87
CA ALA A 89 46.07 -9.14 -15.22
C ALA A 89 45.89 -8.15 -16.40
N LEU A 90 45.79 -6.84 -16.14
CA LEU A 90 45.48 -5.81 -17.15
C LEU A 90 46.63 -5.45 -18.11
N THR A 91 47.81 -6.08 -18.03
CA THR A 91 48.97 -5.74 -18.87
C THR A 91 49.25 -6.69 -20.03
N ARG A 92 48.35 -7.63 -20.36
CA ARG A 92 48.46 -8.48 -21.56
C ARG A 92 47.15 -8.55 -22.33
N ARG A 93 46.84 -7.52 -23.11
CA ARG A 93 45.83 -7.58 -24.19
C ARG A 93 46.51 -7.90 -25.51
N GLY A 94 46.69 -9.19 -25.79
CA GLY A 94 46.68 -9.72 -27.15
C GLY A 94 45.25 -10.16 -27.47
N ALA A 95 44.82 -10.00 -28.72
CA ALA A 95 43.49 -10.33 -29.20
C ALA A 95 43.18 -11.83 -29.08
N GLU A 96 42.58 -12.25 -27.96
CA GLU A 96 41.85 -13.51 -27.87
C GLU A 96 40.34 -13.22 -28.05
N PRO A 97 39.60 -14.07 -28.78
CA PRO A 97 38.15 -13.94 -28.89
C PRO A 97 37.51 -14.10 -27.52
N ASP A 98 36.50 -13.28 -27.22
CA ASP A 98 35.73 -13.36 -25.98
C ASP A 98 35.33 -14.82 -25.70
N PRO A 99 35.46 -15.31 -24.45
CA PRO A 99 35.07 -16.67 -24.12
C PRO A 99 33.60 -16.90 -24.49
N LEU A 100 33.31 -18.06 -25.08
CA LEU A 100 31.95 -18.50 -25.41
C LEU A 100 31.12 -18.61 -24.14
N THR A 101 30.36 -17.56 -23.83
CA THR A 101 29.44 -17.54 -22.69
C THR A 101 28.06 -18.01 -23.14
N ARG A 102 27.34 -18.67 -22.24
CA ARG A 102 25.93 -19.06 -22.47
C ARG A 102 25.06 -17.86 -22.90
N LYS A 103 25.40 -16.68 -22.38
CA LYS A 103 24.80 -15.39 -22.73
C LYS A 103 25.02 -15.00 -24.20
N SER A 104 26.25 -15.14 -24.72
CA SER A 104 26.54 -14.75 -26.11
C SER A 104 25.85 -15.66 -27.13
N LEU A 105 25.71 -16.95 -26.82
CA LEU A 105 24.95 -17.91 -27.65
C LEU A 105 23.47 -17.52 -27.79
N LEU A 106 22.87 -17.02 -26.71
CA LEU A 106 21.43 -16.71 -26.66
C LEU A 106 21.09 -15.25 -26.98
N LYS A 107 22.05 -14.41 -27.38
CA LYS A 107 21.87 -12.97 -27.54
C LYS A 107 20.63 -12.58 -28.37
N VAL A 108 20.46 -13.22 -29.54
CA VAL A 108 19.34 -12.96 -30.46
C VAL A 108 17.99 -13.35 -29.84
N ILE A 109 17.97 -14.49 -29.12
CA ILE A 109 16.77 -14.98 -28.44
C ILE A 109 16.40 -14.04 -27.28
N LEU A 110 17.38 -13.59 -26.49
CA LEU A 110 17.16 -12.70 -25.36
C LEU A 110 16.60 -11.34 -25.81
N SER A 111 17.08 -10.80 -26.93
CA SER A 111 16.55 -9.55 -27.51
C SER A 111 15.09 -9.72 -27.94
N ARG A 112 14.74 -10.80 -28.65
CA ARG A 112 13.34 -11.11 -28.97
C ARG A 112 12.48 -11.34 -27.72
N LEU A 113 13.02 -12.02 -26.71
CA LEU A 113 12.32 -12.25 -25.45
C LEU A 113 12.01 -10.95 -24.72
N ARG A 114 12.92 -9.96 -24.73
CA ARG A 114 12.63 -8.61 -24.19
C ARG A 114 11.44 -7.97 -24.89
N VAL A 115 11.37 -8.05 -26.22
CA VAL A 115 10.22 -7.54 -26.99
C VAL A 115 8.92 -8.19 -26.54
N VAL A 116 8.90 -9.52 -26.36
CA VAL A 116 7.71 -10.26 -25.88
C VAL A 116 7.34 -9.85 -24.45
N MET A 117 8.30 -9.83 -23.53
CA MET A 117 8.07 -9.46 -22.13
C MET A 117 7.53 -8.04 -21.98
N ILE A 118 8.03 -7.09 -22.78
CA ILE A 118 7.54 -5.71 -22.80
C ILE A 118 6.13 -5.62 -23.41
N SER A 119 5.87 -6.36 -24.49
CA SER A 119 4.59 -6.27 -25.21
C SER A 119 3.44 -7.02 -24.53
N LYS A 120 3.75 -8.00 -23.66
CA LYS A 120 2.78 -8.79 -22.90
C LYS A 120 2.75 -8.43 -21.41
N MET A 121 3.38 -7.31 -21.02
CA MET A 121 3.48 -6.93 -19.62
C MET A 121 2.09 -6.84 -18.99
N VAL A 122 1.88 -7.57 -17.89
CA VAL A 122 0.60 -7.58 -17.18
C VAL A 122 0.43 -6.28 -16.38
N LYS A 123 -0.82 -5.87 -16.19
CA LYS A 123 -1.17 -4.67 -15.45
C LYS A 123 -0.67 -4.73 -13.98
N PRO A 124 0.05 -3.71 -13.50
CA PRO A 124 0.44 -3.57 -12.10
C PRO A 124 -0.73 -3.15 -11.21
N SER A 125 -0.67 -3.47 -9.90
CA SER A 125 -1.75 -3.18 -8.94
C SER A 125 -1.99 -1.68 -8.68
N GLU A 126 -1.04 -0.82 -9.02
CA GLU A 126 -1.12 0.63 -8.86
C GLU A 126 -1.91 1.32 -9.98
N VAL A 127 -2.20 0.62 -11.08
CA VAL A 127 -2.97 1.17 -12.20
C VAL A 127 -4.44 0.82 -11.99
N LEU A 128 -5.24 1.85 -11.72
CA LEU A 128 -6.66 1.74 -11.39
C LEU A 128 -7.58 1.95 -12.59
N ILE A 129 -7.04 2.45 -13.69
CA ILE A 129 -7.78 2.80 -14.90
C ILE A 129 -7.60 1.67 -15.92
N VAL A 130 -8.70 1.09 -16.39
CA VAL A 130 -8.71 -0.02 -17.36
C VAL A 130 -9.77 0.21 -18.43
N GLU A 131 -9.55 -0.40 -19.59
CA GLU A 131 -10.56 -0.51 -20.65
C GLU A 131 -11.48 -1.70 -20.31
N ASP A 132 -12.79 -1.48 -20.30
CA ASP A 132 -13.79 -2.53 -20.10
C ASP A 132 -14.07 -3.32 -21.39
N GLU A 133 -14.92 -4.35 -21.31
CA GLU A 133 -15.32 -5.15 -22.48
C GLU A 133 -16.04 -4.34 -23.58
N ASN A 134 -16.57 -3.16 -23.23
CA ASN A 134 -17.25 -2.25 -24.15
C ASN A 134 -16.30 -1.23 -24.79
N GLY A 135 -15.02 -1.21 -24.39
CA GLY A 135 -14.03 -0.22 -24.84
C GLY A 135 -14.10 1.12 -24.10
N GLU A 136 -14.80 1.18 -22.96
CA GLU A 136 -14.88 2.36 -22.11
C GLU A 136 -13.81 2.34 -21.01
N ILE A 137 -13.26 3.51 -20.68
CA ILE A 137 -12.25 3.63 -19.64
C ILE A 137 -12.94 3.73 -18.26
N VAL A 138 -12.81 2.68 -17.46
CA VAL A 138 -13.43 2.54 -16.15
C VAL A 138 -12.40 2.40 -15.02
N ARG A 139 -12.86 2.62 -13.79
CA ARG A 139 -12.06 2.43 -12.57
C ARG A 139 -12.24 0.99 -12.06
N GLU A 140 -11.14 0.26 -11.95
CA GLU A 140 -11.13 -1.07 -11.35
C GLU A 140 -11.01 -1.01 -9.82
N THR A 141 -11.94 -1.66 -9.12
CA THR A 141 -11.99 -1.67 -7.65
C THR A 141 -11.45 -2.94 -7.00
N THR A 142 -11.30 -4.02 -7.78
CA THR A 142 -10.91 -5.35 -7.28
C THR A 142 -9.53 -5.73 -7.78
N LYS A 143 -8.67 -6.22 -6.89
CA LYS A 143 -7.33 -6.69 -7.27
C LYS A 143 -7.39 -8.16 -7.65
N ASP A 144 -7.02 -8.49 -8.89
CA ASP A 144 -6.83 -9.87 -9.30
C ASP A 144 -5.51 -10.42 -8.74
N THR A 145 -5.62 -11.43 -7.86
CA THR A 145 -4.46 -12.09 -7.24
C THR A 145 -3.63 -12.90 -8.22
N GLU A 146 -4.23 -13.47 -9.26
CA GLU A 146 -3.53 -14.26 -10.26
C GLU A 146 -2.71 -13.35 -11.17
N ALA A 147 -3.33 -12.30 -11.71
CA ALA A 147 -2.64 -11.27 -12.48
C ALA A 147 -1.48 -10.63 -11.68
N LEU A 148 -1.67 -10.40 -10.38
CA LEU A 148 -0.61 -9.86 -9.51
C LEU A 148 0.57 -10.83 -9.37
N SER A 149 0.31 -12.14 -9.28
CA SER A 149 1.37 -13.15 -9.23
C SER A 149 2.14 -13.19 -10.55
N GLN A 150 1.43 -13.16 -11.68
CA GLN A 150 2.03 -13.15 -13.01
C GLN A 150 2.89 -11.89 -13.23
N TYR A 151 2.37 -10.72 -12.84
CA TYR A 151 3.13 -9.46 -12.88
C TYR A 151 4.44 -9.56 -12.10
N LYS A 152 4.47 -10.17 -10.90
CA LYS A 152 5.71 -10.35 -10.12
C LYS A 152 6.73 -11.20 -10.88
N THR A 153 6.31 -12.31 -11.48
CA THR A 153 7.19 -13.16 -12.28
C THR A 153 7.72 -12.42 -13.52
N MET A 154 6.86 -11.66 -14.20
CA MET A 154 7.27 -10.84 -15.35
C MET A 154 8.25 -9.73 -14.97
N HIS A 155 7.97 -9.02 -13.87
CA HIS A 155 8.80 -7.98 -13.31
C HIS A 155 10.21 -8.50 -13.01
N GLU A 156 10.33 -9.59 -12.25
CA GLU A 156 11.63 -10.20 -11.94
C GLU A 156 12.35 -10.67 -13.21
N GLY A 157 11.65 -11.33 -14.14
CA GLY A 157 12.21 -11.80 -15.39
C GLY A 157 12.77 -10.66 -16.26
N LEU A 158 12.03 -9.54 -16.35
CA LEU A 158 12.45 -8.37 -17.10
C LEU A 158 13.62 -7.63 -16.43
N VAL A 159 13.67 -7.59 -15.09
CA VAL A 159 14.83 -7.07 -14.35
C VAL A 159 16.08 -7.89 -14.64
N TYR A 160 16.00 -9.23 -14.66
CA TYR A 160 17.13 -10.07 -15.06
C TYR A 160 17.58 -9.80 -16.50
N LEU A 161 16.63 -9.70 -17.44
CA LEU A 161 16.95 -9.34 -18.83
C LEU A 161 17.62 -7.98 -18.95
N THR A 162 17.19 -7.00 -18.16
CA THR A 162 17.76 -5.65 -18.14
C THR A 162 19.20 -5.66 -17.63
N HIS A 163 19.48 -6.44 -16.57
CA HIS A 163 20.85 -6.62 -16.08
C HIS A 163 21.75 -7.35 -17.09
N LEU A 164 21.21 -8.31 -17.84
CA LEU A 164 21.98 -9.04 -18.85
C LEU A 164 22.39 -8.14 -20.02
N ASP A 165 21.51 -7.26 -20.49
CA ASP A 165 21.83 -6.27 -21.55
C ASP A 165 20.91 -5.06 -21.42
N TYR A 166 21.42 -4.01 -20.78
CA TYR A 166 20.63 -2.81 -20.52
C TYR A 166 20.48 -1.96 -21.79
N ASP A 167 21.52 -1.90 -22.65
CA ASP A 167 21.51 -1.11 -23.87
C ASP A 167 20.42 -1.63 -24.82
N ASP A 168 20.35 -2.95 -25.01
CA ASP A 168 19.28 -3.58 -25.80
C ASP A 168 17.89 -3.31 -25.22
N THR A 169 17.74 -3.37 -23.89
CA THR A 169 16.48 -3.08 -23.22
C THR A 169 16.05 -1.61 -23.38
N GLU A 170 16.98 -0.66 -23.19
CA GLU A 170 16.75 0.78 -23.39
C GLU A 170 16.34 1.07 -24.84
N ASN A 171 17.08 0.52 -25.82
CA ASN A 171 16.81 0.74 -27.24
C ASN A 171 15.41 0.22 -27.63
N ILE A 172 15.05 -1.00 -27.22
CA ILE A 172 13.71 -1.57 -27.52
C ILE A 172 12.59 -0.72 -26.91
N MET A 173 12.75 -0.27 -25.66
CA MET A 173 11.72 0.55 -25.00
C MET A 173 11.58 1.93 -25.65
N LEU A 174 12.69 2.58 -26.02
CA LEU A 174 12.69 3.90 -26.67
C LEU A 174 12.17 3.83 -28.11
N GLU A 175 12.50 2.79 -28.87
CA GLU A 175 11.97 2.56 -30.21
C GLU A 175 10.44 2.41 -30.15
N LYS A 176 9.94 1.54 -29.28
CA LYS A 176 8.50 1.36 -29.05
C LYS A 176 7.81 2.65 -28.60
N LEU A 177 8.46 3.45 -27.75
CA LEU A 177 7.90 4.74 -27.32
C LEU A 177 7.81 5.74 -28.48
N THR A 178 8.85 5.78 -29.31
CA THR A 178 8.88 6.63 -30.52
C THR A 178 7.74 6.27 -31.45
N ASP A 179 7.50 4.98 -31.69
CA ASP A 179 6.36 4.51 -32.51
C ASP A 179 5.01 5.00 -31.96
N GLN A 180 4.83 5.00 -30.63
CA GLN A 180 3.60 5.52 -30.00
C GLN A 180 3.42 7.03 -30.19
N VAL A 181 4.53 7.80 -30.13
CA VAL A 181 4.54 9.27 -30.28
C VAL A 181 4.30 9.68 -31.73
N GLU A 182 4.97 9.02 -32.68
CA GLU A 182 4.80 9.27 -34.12
C GLU A 182 3.46 8.78 -34.66
N GLY A 183 2.80 7.86 -33.94
CA GLY A 183 1.50 7.31 -34.30
C GLY A 183 1.58 6.02 -35.13
N ASN A 184 2.77 5.47 -35.34
CA ASN A 184 3.04 4.23 -36.07
C ASN A 184 2.72 2.98 -35.22
N GLY A 185 1.48 2.86 -34.75
CA GLY A 185 1.04 1.75 -33.89
C GLY A 185 0.44 2.19 -32.56
N TRP A 186 -0.10 3.41 -32.49
CA TRP A 186 -0.80 3.94 -31.32
C TRP A 186 -1.97 3.04 -30.91
N SER A 187 -1.92 2.53 -29.68
CA SER A 187 -3.07 1.91 -29.02
C SER A 187 -2.94 2.06 -27.51
N TRP A 188 -4.05 2.05 -26.79
CA TRP A 188 -4.03 2.12 -25.32
C TRP A 188 -3.26 0.96 -24.73
N ASN A 189 -3.50 -0.26 -25.23
CA ASN A 189 -2.80 -1.46 -24.79
C ASN A 189 -1.28 -1.37 -25.00
N ASN A 190 -0.82 -0.95 -26.19
CA ASN A 190 0.62 -0.87 -26.48
C ASN A 190 1.33 0.16 -25.59
N LEU A 191 0.71 1.33 -25.35
CA LEU A 191 1.26 2.32 -24.43
C LEU A 191 1.28 1.79 -22.99
N ASN A 192 0.18 1.17 -22.55
CA ASN A 192 0.02 0.62 -21.22
C ASN A 192 1.10 -0.43 -20.92
N THR A 193 1.21 -1.48 -21.74
CA THR A 193 2.19 -2.56 -21.52
C THR A 193 3.63 -2.03 -21.56
N LEU A 194 3.91 -1.06 -22.44
CA LEU A 194 5.21 -0.39 -22.51
C LEU A 194 5.51 0.37 -21.21
N CYS A 195 4.59 1.22 -20.74
CA CYS A 195 4.79 2.00 -19.51
C CYS A 195 4.84 1.13 -18.25
N TRP A 196 4.09 0.02 -18.22
CA TRP A 196 4.17 -0.98 -17.16
C TRP A 196 5.55 -1.65 -17.14
N ALA A 197 6.08 -2.00 -18.32
CA ALA A 197 7.41 -2.57 -18.44
C ALA A 197 8.51 -1.58 -18.04
N ILE A 198 8.39 -0.30 -18.46
CA ILE A 198 9.27 0.78 -18.05
C ILE A 198 9.27 0.90 -16.51
N GLY A 199 8.11 1.08 -15.87
CA GLY A 199 8.06 1.19 -14.41
C GLY A 199 8.58 -0.05 -13.68
N SER A 200 8.49 -1.23 -14.31
CA SER A 200 8.95 -2.51 -13.76
C SER A 200 10.47 -2.67 -13.74
N ILE A 201 11.24 -1.93 -14.55
CA ILE A 201 12.71 -2.04 -14.54
C ILE A 201 13.38 -1.02 -13.59
N SER A 202 12.59 -0.36 -12.73
CA SER A 202 13.11 0.61 -11.76
C SER A 202 14.22 0.03 -10.88
N GLY A 203 15.36 0.71 -10.84
CA GLY A 203 16.52 0.28 -10.07
C GLY A 203 17.43 -0.75 -10.74
N ALA A 204 17.07 -1.30 -11.91
CA ALA A 204 17.91 -2.26 -12.64
C ALA A 204 19.11 -1.61 -13.36
N MET A 205 19.07 -0.29 -13.56
CA MET A 205 20.10 0.50 -14.24
C MET A 205 20.97 1.30 -13.25
N SER A 206 22.15 1.74 -13.70
CA SER A 206 22.95 2.74 -12.98
C SER A 206 22.19 4.07 -12.89
N GLU A 207 22.51 4.92 -11.91
CA GLU A 207 21.82 6.21 -11.72
C GLU A 207 21.95 7.13 -12.94
N GLU A 208 23.10 7.11 -13.63
CA GLU A 208 23.36 7.92 -14.81
C GLU A 208 22.54 7.47 -16.02
N ASN A 209 22.50 6.16 -16.28
CA ASN A 209 21.73 5.59 -17.39
C ASN A 209 20.22 5.73 -17.11
N GLU A 210 19.77 5.43 -15.89
CA GLU A 210 18.38 5.62 -15.46
C GLU A 210 17.94 7.08 -15.65
N LYS A 211 18.79 8.04 -15.28
CA LYS A 211 18.50 9.46 -15.50
C LYS A 211 18.31 9.79 -16.99
N ARG A 212 19.23 9.37 -17.86
CA ARG A 212 19.15 9.66 -19.30
C ARG A 212 17.88 9.07 -19.91
N PHE A 213 17.60 7.82 -19.57
CA PHE A 213 16.42 7.09 -20.01
C PHE A 213 15.12 7.79 -19.57
N LEU A 214 14.98 8.08 -18.27
CA LEU A 214 13.75 8.67 -17.72
C LEU A 214 13.48 10.09 -18.21
N VAL A 215 14.52 10.90 -18.42
CA VAL A 215 14.33 12.26 -18.96
C VAL A 215 13.69 12.20 -20.34
N THR A 216 14.05 11.22 -21.16
CA THR A 216 13.47 11.01 -22.50
C THR A 216 12.04 10.51 -22.37
N VAL A 217 11.82 9.43 -21.62
CA VAL A 217 10.50 8.82 -21.41
C VAL A 217 9.47 9.83 -20.87
N ILE A 218 9.80 10.57 -19.82
CA ILE A 218 8.86 11.50 -19.19
C ILE A 218 8.53 12.66 -20.13
N LYS A 219 9.51 13.18 -20.87
CA LYS A 219 9.27 14.26 -21.85
C LYS A 219 8.34 13.80 -22.96
N ASP A 220 8.59 12.61 -23.52
CA ASP A 220 7.80 12.07 -24.61
C ASP A 220 6.37 11.76 -24.16
N LEU A 221 6.19 11.19 -22.97
CA LEU A 221 4.86 10.96 -22.40
C LEU A 221 4.10 12.26 -22.10
N LEU A 222 4.77 13.29 -21.56
CA LEU A 222 4.14 14.60 -21.34
C LEU A 222 3.76 15.25 -22.67
N GLY A 223 4.63 15.22 -23.68
CA GLY A 223 4.33 15.71 -25.03
C GLY A 223 3.16 14.95 -25.65
N LEU A 224 3.12 13.62 -25.49
CA LEU A 224 2.02 12.79 -25.94
C LEU A 224 0.69 13.16 -25.25
N CYS A 225 0.72 13.48 -23.96
CA CYS A 225 -0.45 13.92 -23.19
C CYS A 225 -1.01 15.26 -23.71
N GLU A 226 -0.15 16.14 -24.21
CA GLU A 226 -0.55 17.41 -24.82
C GLU A 226 -1.07 17.24 -26.25
N MET A 227 -0.45 16.33 -27.03
CA MET A 227 -0.80 16.06 -28.42
C MET A 227 -2.12 15.31 -28.58
N LYS A 228 -2.38 14.30 -27.74
CA LYS A 228 -3.58 13.46 -27.87
C LYS A 228 -4.83 14.22 -27.43
N ARG A 229 -5.88 14.11 -28.25
CA ARG A 229 -7.21 14.69 -28.00
C ARG A 229 -8.16 13.62 -27.48
N GLY A 230 -9.19 14.04 -26.75
CA GLY A 230 -10.17 13.14 -26.12
C GLY A 230 -9.83 12.86 -24.66
N LYS A 231 -10.87 12.73 -23.83
CA LYS A 231 -10.71 12.54 -22.38
C LYS A 231 -10.09 11.17 -22.07
N ASP A 232 -10.54 10.12 -22.75
CA ASP A 232 -10.06 8.76 -22.55
C ASP A 232 -8.57 8.63 -22.90
N ASN A 233 -8.16 9.16 -24.06
CA ASN A 233 -6.75 9.20 -24.45
C ASN A 233 -5.88 9.92 -23.42
N LYS A 234 -6.35 11.07 -22.90
CA LYS A 234 -5.63 11.81 -21.87
C LYS A 234 -5.56 11.05 -20.55
N ALA A 235 -6.64 10.39 -20.14
CA ALA A 235 -6.67 9.57 -18.94
C ALA A 235 -5.68 8.40 -19.02
N VAL A 236 -5.62 7.71 -20.18
CA VAL A 236 -4.66 6.62 -20.42
C VAL A 236 -3.21 7.12 -20.42
N VAL A 237 -2.91 8.26 -21.04
CA VAL A 237 -1.54 8.80 -21.01
C VAL A 237 -1.18 9.28 -19.59
N ALA A 238 -2.10 9.94 -18.89
CA ALA A 238 -1.89 10.40 -17.52
C ALA A 238 -1.66 9.23 -16.55
N SER A 239 -2.43 8.14 -16.66
CA SER A 239 -2.26 6.94 -15.82
C SER A 239 -0.86 6.35 -15.98
N ASN A 240 -0.37 6.28 -17.22
CA ASN A 240 0.96 5.79 -17.54
C ASN A 240 2.07 6.70 -17.03
N ILE A 241 1.93 8.04 -17.18
CA ILE A 241 2.87 9.00 -16.59
C ILE A 241 2.93 8.81 -15.08
N MET A 242 1.77 8.80 -14.40
CA MET A 242 1.66 8.67 -12.94
C MET A 242 2.29 7.36 -12.44
N TYR A 243 2.01 6.25 -13.12
CA TYR A 243 2.62 4.96 -12.79
C TYR A 243 4.15 5.02 -12.94
N VAL A 244 4.67 5.44 -14.10
CA VAL A 244 6.12 5.51 -14.34
C VAL A 244 6.80 6.39 -13.30
N VAL A 245 6.39 7.64 -13.11
CA VAL A 245 7.03 8.54 -12.14
C VAL A 245 6.94 8.01 -10.70
N GLY A 246 5.85 7.34 -10.36
CA GLY A 246 5.66 6.70 -9.05
C GLY A 246 6.63 5.55 -8.78
N GLN A 247 7.15 4.87 -9.81
CA GLN A 247 8.12 3.78 -9.67
C GLN A 247 9.57 4.24 -9.52
N TYR A 248 9.91 5.50 -9.84
CA TYR A 248 11.30 5.99 -9.86
C TYR A 248 11.63 7.05 -8.78
N PRO A 249 11.48 6.74 -7.48
CA PRO A 249 11.78 7.69 -6.41
C PRO A 249 13.28 8.01 -6.28
N ARG A 250 14.19 7.16 -6.78
CA ARG A 250 15.63 7.44 -6.80
C ARG A 250 15.94 8.65 -7.69
N PHE A 251 15.47 8.62 -8.94
CA PHE A 251 15.55 9.74 -9.88
C PHE A 251 14.93 11.02 -9.32
N LEU A 252 13.69 10.93 -8.81
CA LEU A 252 12.98 12.10 -8.27
C LEU A 252 13.73 12.77 -7.10
N ARG A 253 14.37 11.99 -6.22
CA ARG A 253 15.19 12.54 -5.12
C ARG A 253 16.42 13.29 -5.62
N ALA A 254 17.02 12.87 -6.73
CA ALA A 254 18.20 13.52 -7.30
C ALA A 254 17.85 14.79 -8.09
N HIS A 255 16.62 14.92 -8.58
CA HIS A 255 16.22 15.99 -9.51
C HIS A 255 15.02 16.80 -9.02
N TRP A 256 15.27 17.81 -8.18
CA TRP A 256 14.23 18.66 -7.58
C TRP A 256 13.26 19.28 -8.59
N LYS A 257 13.77 19.91 -9.66
CA LYS A 257 12.91 20.56 -10.67
C LYS A 257 11.89 19.58 -11.26
N PHE A 258 12.34 18.36 -11.58
CA PHE A 258 11.46 17.29 -12.07
C PHE A 258 10.45 16.87 -11.00
N LEU A 259 10.89 16.68 -9.76
CA LEU A 259 9.99 16.34 -8.65
C LEU A 259 8.89 17.41 -8.47
N LYS A 260 9.23 18.70 -8.47
CA LYS A 260 8.26 19.80 -8.35
C LYS A 260 7.30 19.81 -9.54
N THR A 261 7.79 19.67 -10.77
CA THR A 261 6.93 19.59 -11.97
C THR A 261 5.96 18.41 -11.91
N VAL A 262 6.43 17.21 -11.54
CA VAL A 262 5.58 16.03 -11.42
C VAL A 262 4.50 16.24 -10.36
N VAL A 263 4.85 16.75 -9.18
CA VAL A 263 3.86 16.99 -8.10
C VAL A 263 2.82 18.02 -8.51
N ASN A 264 3.20 19.13 -9.15
CA ASN A 264 2.24 20.10 -9.66
C ASN A 264 1.32 19.48 -10.72
N LYS A 265 1.84 18.58 -11.57
CA LYS A 265 1.02 17.85 -12.54
C LYS A 265 0.05 16.89 -11.86
N LEU A 266 0.43 16.25 -10.76
CA LEU A 266 -0.49 15.44 -9.96
C LEU A 266 -1.62 16.30 -9.37
N PHE A 267 -1.33 17.52 -8.92
CA PHE A 267 -2.38 18.44 -8.45
C PHE A 267 -3.32 18.86 -9.58
N GLU A 268 -2.82 19.07 -10.81
CA GLU A 268 -3.70 19.26 -11.97
C GLU A 268 -4.60 18.05 -12.21
N PHE A 269 -4.06 16.83 -12.12
CA PHE A 269 -4.84 15.59 -12.28
C PHE A 269 -5.85 15.35 -11.15
N MET A 270 -5.64 15.92 -9.96
CA MET A 270 -6.64 15.91 -8.88
C MET A 270 -7.89 16.73 -9.22
N HIS A 271 -7.85 17.59 -10.25
CA HIS A 271 -9.01 18.32 -10.78
C HIS A 271 -9.63 17.68 -12.02
N GLU A 272 -9.10 16.55 -12.51
CA GLU A 272 -9.65 15.86 -13.67
C GLU A 272 -10.77 14.90 -13.25
N LEU A 273 -12.00 15.18 -13.67
CA LEU A 273 -13.20 14.43 -13.27
C LEU A 273 -13.36 13.07 -13.98
N HIS A 274 -12.37 12.67 -14.78
CA HIS A 274 -12.38 11.35 -15.41
C HIS A 274 -12.25 10.24 -14.35
N PRO A 275 -13.12 9.20 -14.37
CA PRO A 275 -13.08 8.11 -13.41
C PRO A 275 -11.67 7.53 -13.22
N GLY A 276 -11.25 7.37 -11.96
CA GLY A 276 -9.96 6.79 -11.57
C GLY A 276 -8.74 7.72 -11.65
N VAL A 277 -8.80 8.84 -12.37
CA VAL A 277 -7.64 9.74 -12.53
C VAL A 277 -7.26 10.41 -11.21
N GLN A 278 -8.23 10.96 -10.49
CA GLN A 278 -8.00 11.59 -9.18
C GLN A 278 -7.45 10.59 -8.16
N ASP A 279 -7.96 9.36 -8.14
CA ASP A 279 -7.47 8.30 -7.23
C ASP A 279 -6.02 7.96 -7.53
N MET A 280 -5.68 7.73 -8.80
CA MET A 280 -4.30 7.48 -9.21
C MET A 280 -3.39 8.67 -8.89
N ALA A 281 -3.88 9.91 -9.01
CA ALA A 281 -3.12 11.11 -8.66
C ALA A 281 -2.84 11.18 -7.15
N CYS A 282 -3.83 10.94 -6.31
CA CYS A 282 -3.69 10.88 -4.85
C CYS A 282 -2.77 9.73 -4.40
N ASP A 283 -2.93 8.54 -4.93
CA ASP A 283 -2.10 7.36 -4.59
C ASP A 283 -0.65 7.55 -5.04
N THR A 284 -0.44 8.09 -6.24
CA THR A 284 0.90 8.41 -6.75
C THR A 284 1.55 9.51 -5.91
N PHE A 285 0.77 10.54 -5.55
CA PHE A 285 1.24 11.61 -4.68
C PHE A 285 1.66 11.09 -3.30
N LEU A 286 0.85 10.21 -2.69
CA LEU A 286 1.20 9.52 -1.44
C LEU A 286 2.50 8.72 -1.56
N LYS A 287 2.64 7.92 -2.62
CA LYS A 287 3.86 7.13 -2.87
C LYS A 287 5.10 8.03 -3.01
N ILE A 288 5.01 9.12 -3.77
CA ILE A 288 6.09 10.09 -3.92
C ILE A 288 6.37 10.80 -2.59
N ALA A 289 5.35 11.22 -1.86
CA ALA A 289 5.48 11.87 -0.56
C ALA A 289 6.24 10.97 0.44
N GLN A 290 5.87 9.68 0.54
CA GLN A 290 6.53 8.72 1.42
C GLN A 290 8.00 8.50 1.05
N LYS A 291 8.32 8.37 -0.26
CA LYS A 291 9.68 8.06 -0.72
C LYS A 291 10.60 9.30 -0.81
N CYS A 292 10.04 10.49 -1.03
CA CYS A 292 10.76 11.75 -1.22
C CYS A 292 10.59 12.76 -0.07
N ARG A 293 9.89 12.42 1.02
CA ARG A 293 9.50 13.31 2.15
C ARG A 293 10.49 14.40 2.54
N ARG A 294 11.78 14.07 2.69
CA ARG A 294 12.83 15.03 3.10
C ARG A 294 13.00 16.19 2.12
N LYS A 295 12.75 15.97 0.83
CA LYS A 295 12.93 17.01 -0.20
C LYS A 295 11.89 18.12 -0.09
N PHE A 296 10.71 17.83 0.46
CA PHE A 296 9.61 18.79 0.56
C PHE A 296 9.72 19.73 1.77
N VAL A 297 10.37 19.30 2.85
CA VAL A 297 10.51 20.09 4.10
C VAL A 297 11.78 20.97 4.13
N VAL A 298 12.78 20.63 3.31
CA VAL A 298 14.04 21.37 3.18
C VAL A 298 13.94 22.41 2.06
N LEU A 299 14.55 23.57 2.27
CA LEU A 299 14.67 24.60 1.23
C LEU A 299 15.54 24.09 0.07
N GLN A 300 14.96 24.07 -1.14
CA GLN A 300 15.65 23.59 -2.32
C GLN A 300 16.36 24.74 -3.06
N PRO A 301 17.47 24.47 -3.78
CA PRO A 301 18.20 25.52 -4.48
C PRO A 301 17.34 26.24 -5.52
N GLY A 302 17.25 27.57 -5.41
CA GLY A 302 16.48 28.42 -6.32
C GLY A 302 15.01 28.59 -5.94
N GLU A 303 14.54 27.99 -4.85
CA GLU A 303 13.20 28.23 -4.30
C GLU A 303 13.25 29.27 -3.17
N PRO A 304 12.19 30.08 -2.99
CA PRO A 304 12.12 31.09 -1.93
C PRO A 304 11.82 30.50 -0.54
N TYR A 305 11.05 29.41 -0.49
CA TYR A 305 10.66 28.70 0.73
C TYR A 305 10.52 27.20 0.45
N PRO A 306 10.51 26.33 1.48
CA PRO A 306 10.28 24.90 1.30
C PRO A 306 8.91 24.60 0.71
N PHE A 307 8.82 23.63 -0.20
CA PHE A 307 7.60 23.35 -0.95
C PHE A 307 6.38 23.02 -0.08
N VAL A 308 6.59 22.44 1.11
CA VAL A 308 5.48 22.18 2.03
C VAL A 308 4.75 23.46 2.45
N GLU A 309 5.44 24.60 2.52
CA GLU A 309 4.83 25.89 2.83
C GLU A 309 4.03 26.42 1.63
N GLU A 310 4.53 26.24 0.41
CA GLU A 310 3.79 26.49 -0.85
C GLU A 310 2.47 25.72 -0.86
N LEU A 311 2.56 24.42 -0.54
CA LEU A 311 1.44 23.50 -0.53
C LEU A 311 0.39 23.92 0.50
N MET A 312 0.80 24.38 1.69
CA MET A 312 -0.15 24.86 2.72
C MET A 312 -0.93 26.09 2.24
N MET A 313 -0.28 27.01 1.50
CA MET A 313 -0.94 28.22 0.99
C MET A 313 -1.99 27.89 -0.09
N GLU A 314 -1.71 26.91 -0.94
CA GLU A 314 -2.63 26.51 -2.02
C GLU A 314 -3.59 25.38 -1.62
N LEU A 315 -3.49 24.86 -0.39
CA LEU A 315 -4.24 23.70 0.09
C LEU A 315 -5.74 23.74 -0.23
N PRO A 316 -6.50 24.84 0.05
CA PRO A 316 -7.93 24.88 -0.23
C PRO A 316 -8.27 24.74 -1.72
N LYS A 317 -7.38 25.22 -2.60
CA LYS A 317 -7.54 25.09 -4.05
C LYS A 317 -7.24 23.65 -4.47
N THR A 318 -6.14 23.07 -4.01
CA THR A 318 -5.72 21.71 -4.42
C THR A 318 -6.74 20.63 -4.08
N VAL A 319 -7.46 20.76 -2.97
CA VAL A 319 -8.39 19.72 -2.49
C VAL A 319 -9.86 19.97 -2.84
N SER A 320 -10.18 21.02 -3.60
CA SER A 320 -11.57 21.48 -3.80
C SER A 320 -12.49 20.46 -4.46
N ASP A 321 -11.94 19.68 -5.39
CA ASP A 321 -12.69 18.75 -6.24
C ASP A 321 -12.51 17.28 -5.83
N LEU A 322 -11.81 17.04 -4.71
CA LEU A 322 -11.51 15.70 -4.22
C LEU A 322 -12.68 15.12 -3.43
N GLU A 323 -12.96 13.84 -3.67
CA GLU A 323 -13.89 13.05 -2.88
C GLU A 323 -13.32 12.70 -1.50
N PRO A 324 -14.14 12.33 -0.50
CA PRO A 324 -13.68 12.10 0.86
C PRO A 324 -12.52 11.11 1.01
N HIS A 325 -12.51 10.00 0.26
CA HIS A 325 -11.41 9.03 0.36
C HIS A 325 -10.12 9.55 -0.28
N GLN A 326 -10.20 10.30 -1.38
CA GLN A 326 -9.05 10.97 -2.01
C GLN A 326 -8.47 12.03 -1.08
N LEU A 327 -9.34 12.80 -0.42
CA LEU A 327 -8.96 13.77 0.60
C LEU A 327 -8.19 13.08 1.74
N HIS A 328 -8.67 11.93 2.22
CA HIS A 328 -8.00 11.15 3.26
C HIS A 328 -6.59 10.71 2.83
N THR A 329 -6.43 10.24 1.59
CA THR A 329 -5.11 9.88 1.01
C THR A 329 -4.20 11.10 0.85
N PHE A 330 -4.74 12.24 0.41
CA PHE A 330 -3.98 13.48 0.25
C PHE A 330 -3.41 13.97 1.58
N TYR A 331 -4.24 14.03 2.62
CA TYR A 331 -3.80 14.43 3.96
C TYR A 331 -2.76 13.49 4.54
N GLU A 332 -2.88 12.17 4.30
CA GLU A 332 -1.86 11.19 4.65
C GLU A 332 -0.52 11.45 3.96
N ALA A 333 -0.56 11.83 2.68
CA ALA A 333 0.63 12.15 1.88
C ALA A 333 1.38 13.35 2.47
N VAL A 334 0.66 14.45 2.75
CA VAL A 334 1.26 15.65 3.32
C VAL A 334 1.80 15.38 4.73
N ALA A 335 1.06 14.64 5.57
CA ALA A 335 1.52 14.23 6.88
C ALA A 335 2.81 13.38 6.80
N SER A 336 2.93 12.50 5.79
CA SER A 336 4.15 11.72 5.54
C SER A 336 5.36 12.60 5.19
N MET A 337 5.14 13.75 4.53
CA MET A 337 6.19 14.75 4.30
C MET A 337 6.63 15.40 5.60
N LEU A 338 5.66 15.87 6.39
CA LEU A 338 5.88 16.53 7.67
C LEU A 338 6.57 15.59 8.69
N ALA A 339 6.41 14.27 8.55
CA ALA A 339 7.14 13.30 9.34
C ALA A 339 8.67 13.40 9.19
N ALA A 340 9.16 13.98 8.10
CA ALA A 340 10.58 14.23 7.87
C ALA A 340 11.10 15.56 8.45
N GLU A 341 10.23 16.42 8.98
CA GLU A 341 10.65 17.64 9.68
C GLU A 341 11.35 17.28 11.00
N THR A 342 12.55 17.82 11.18
CA THR A 342 13.41 17.53 12.33
C THR A 342 13.20 18.49 13.48
N ILE A 343 12.67 19.69 13.23
CA ILE A 343 12.44 20.73 14.23
C ILE A 343 11.04 20.57 14.83
N PRO A 344 10.88 20.15 16.11
CA PRO A 344 9.57 19.85 16.68
C PRO A 344 8.61 21.05 16.66
N ALA A 345 9.06 22.24 17.04
CA ALA A 345 8.22 23.44 17.05
C ALA A 345 7.69 23.82 15.65
N ARG A 346 8.53 23.67 14.61
CA ARG A 346 8.12 23.90 13.22
C ARG A 346 7.16 22.82 12.74
N LYS A 347 7.41 21.56 13.11
CA LYS A 347 6.51 20.44 12.82
C LYS A 347 5.11 20.68 13.38
N ASP A 348 5.01 21.13 14.63
CA ASP A 348 3.72 21.45 15.27
C ASP A 348 2.99 22.59 14.54
N THR A 349 3.72 23.62 14.11
CA THR A 349 3.13 24.73 13.33
C THR A 349 2.62 24.25 11.97
N LEU A 350 3.40 23.42 11.25
CA LEU A 350 2.99 22.88 9.96
C LEU A 350 1.80 21.91 10.07
N VAL A 351 1.74 21.11 11.14
CA VAL A 351 0.57 20.25 11.43
C VAL A 351 -0.66 21.10 11.72
N ALA A 352 -0.52 22.19 12.47
CA ALA A 352 -1.62 23.12 12.73
C ALA A 352 -2.16 23.77 11.44
N GLU A 353 -1.27 24.18 10.51
CA GLU A 353 -1.69 24.72 9.21
C GLU A 353 -2.35 23.65 8.33
N LEU A 354 -1.81 22.42 8.27
CA LEU A 354 -2.45 21.31 7.55
C LEU A 354 -3.87 21.05 8.06
N MET A 355 -4.04 21.03 9.38
CA MET A 355 -5.31 20.71 10.03
C MET A 355 -6.28 21.89 10.12
N LYS A 356 -5.92 23.07 9.61
CA LYS A 356 -6.73 24.29 9.69
C LYS A 356 -8.13 24.14 9.11
N LEU A 357 -8.27 23.55 7.92
CA LEU A 357 -9.56 23.33 7.27
C LEU A 357 -10.44 22.32 8.06
N PRO A 358 -9.98 21.10 8.40
CA PRO A 358 -10.72 20.19 9.28
C PRO A 358 -11.07 20.80 10.65
N ASN A 359 -10.14 21.55 11.26
CA ASN A 359 -10.34 22.17 12.56
C ASN A 359 -11.42 23.26 12.51
N ALA A 360 -11.44 24.09 11.46
CA ALA A 360 -12.47 25.10 11.29
C ALA A 360 -13.86 24.47 11.09
N ALA A 361 -13.96 23.40 10.28
CA ALA A 361 -15.19 22.65 10.10
C ALA A 361 -15.66 22.00 11.41
N TRP A 362 -14.75 21.38 12.16
CA TRP A 362 -15.03 20.79 13.47
C TRP A 362 -15.53 21.84 14.47
N GLN A 363 -14.82 22.96 14.61
CA GLN A 363 -15.19 24.04 15.53
C GLN A 363 -16.56 24.62 15.21
N ASN A 364 -16.88 24.81 13.92
CA ASN A 364 -18.20 25.29 13.51
C ASN A 364 -19.30 24.30 13.93
N LEU A 365 -19.10 23.00 13.69
CA LEU A 365 -20.05 21.96 14.13
C LEU A 365 -20.21 21.94 15.66
N MET A 366 -19.11 22.05 16.41
CA MET A 366 -19.16 22.07 17.88
C MET A 366 -19.85 23.32 18.42
N GLN A 367 -19.65 24.48 17.80
CA GLN A 367 -20.35 25.72 18.16
C GLN A 367 -21.86 25.63 17.91
N GLN A 368 -22.27 25.03 16.80
CA GLN A 368 -23.70 24.76 16.52
C GLN A 368 -24.27 23.76 17.53
N ALA A 369 -23.52 22.69 17.84
CA ALA A 369 -23.92 21.68 18.82
C ALA A 369 -24.07 22.23 20.24
N ALA A 370 -23.25 23.22 20.61
CA ALA A 370 -23.34 23.90 21.91
C ALA A 370 -24.66 24.67 22.07
N GLN A 371 -25.25 25.14 20.96
CA GLN A 371 -26.57 25.80 20.95
C GLN A 371 -27.70 24.77 20.83
N ASN A 372 -27.53 23.77 19.98
CA ASN A 372 -28.50 22.70 19.76
C ASN A 372 -27.80 21.36 19.50
N VAL A 373 -27.86 20.46 20.48
CA VAL A 373 -27.24 19.13 20.41
C VAL A 373 -27.83 18.29 19.28
N ASP A 374 -29.07 18.55 18.85
CA ASP A 374 -29.72 17.78 17.78
C ASP A 374 -29.01 17.90 16.42
N VAL A 375 -28.23 18.96 16.22
CA VAL A 375 -27.39 19.14 15.03
C VAL A 375 -26.43 17.96 14.86
N LEU A 376 -25.93 17.38 15.96
CA LEU A 376 -25.00 16.25 15.91
C LEU A 376 -25.66 14.96 15.39
N PHE A 377 -26.99 14.88 15.34
CA PHE A 377 -27.72 13.71 14.87
C PHE A 377 -28.17 13.83 13.41
N ASP A 378 -27.97 14.99 12.77
CA ASP A 378 -28.25 15.15 11.35
C ASP A 378 -27.32 14.29 10.49
N ALA A 379 -27.87 13.69 9.43
CA ALA A 379 -27.15 12.75 8.59
C ALA A 379 -25.95 13.40 7.89
N GLN A 380 -26.03 14.68 7.51
CA GLN A 380 -24.91 15.38 6.89
C GLN A 380 -23.85 15.76 7.92
N ALA A 381 -24.26 16.24 9.10
CA ALA A 381 -23.34 16.53 10.20
C ALA A 381 -22.55 15.28 10.64
N VAL A 382 -23.21 14.13 10.77
CA VAL A 382 -22.54 12.86 11.12
C VAL A 382 -21.55 12.44 10.03
N LYS A 383 -21.90 12.59 8.75
CA LYS A 383 -20.96 12.31 7.64
C LYS A 383 -19.74 13.21 7.68
N GLU A 384 -19.93 14.50 7.98
CA GLU A 384 -18.83 15.47 8.10
C GLU A 384 -17.93 15.14 9.30
N ILE A 385 -18.51 14.77 10.44
CA ILE A 385 -17.78 14.31 11.63
C ILE A 385 -16.94 13.07 11.31
N VAL A 386 -17.53 12.06 10.66
CA VAL A 386 -16.80 10.85 10.22
C VAL A 386 -15.65 11.23 9.29
N LYS A 387 -15.88 12.13 8.34
CA LYS A 387 -14.86 12.61 7.40
C LYS A 387 -13.69 13.25 8.15
N ILE A 388 -13.96 14.16 9.10
CA ILE A 388 -12.95 14.87 9.90
C ILE A 388 -12.16 13.88 10.78
N ILE A 389 -12.83 12.95 11.46
CA ILE A 389 -12.18 11.96 12.33
C ILE A 389 -11.25 11.06 11.51
N ARG A 390 -11.69 10.59 10.34
CA ARG A 390 -10.84 9.80 9.44
C ARG A 390 -9.63 10.58 8.93
N THR A 391 -9.79 11.84 8.56
CA THR A 391 -8.66 12.71 8.18
C THR A 391 -7.64 12.79 9.32
N ASN A 392 -8.10 13.05 10.55
CA ASN A 392 -7.23 13.06 11.74
C ASN A 392 -6.55 11.70 11.95
N GLY A 393 -7.27 10.59 11.75
CA GLY A 393 -6.73 9.24 11.88
C GLY A 393 -5.59 8.95 10.88
N ASN A 394 -5.75 9.34 9.62
CA ASN A 394 -4.71 9.17 8.60
C ASN A 394 -3.50 10.06 8.85
N VAL A 395 -3.72 11.32 9.22
CA VAL A 395 -2.62 12.25 9.59
C VAL A 395 -1.87 11.71 10.81
N CYS A 396 -2.57 11.22 11.83
CA CYS A 396 -1.98 10.65 13.04
C CYS A 396 -1.06 9.46 12.74
N LYS A 397 -1.44 8.58 11.81
CA LYS A 397 -0.62 7.43 11.39
C LYS A 397 0.63 7.88 10.61
N ALA A 398 0.48 8.89 9.76
CA ALA A 398 1.53 9.28 8.82
C ALA A 398 2.57 10.26 9.39
N ILE A 399 2.19 11.14 10.32
CA ILE A 399 3.06 12.22 10.86
C ILE A 399 4.27 11.70 11.65
N GLY A 400 4.26 10.42 12.03
CA GLY A 400 5.29 9.77 12.81
C GLY A 400 5.19 10.03 14.31
N PRO A 401 6.16 9.56 15.11
CA PRO A 401 6.05 9.50 16.55
C PRO A 401 5.83 10.85 17.21
N ASN A 402 4.89 10.91 18.16
CA ASN A 402 4.57 12.08 18.99
C ASN A 402 4.16 13.37 18.24
N GLY A 403 4.18 13.38 16.91
CA GLY A 403 3.90 14.57 16.10
C GLY A 403 2.43 14.97 16.03
N PHE A 404 1.54 14.15 16.59
CA PHE A 404 0.10 14.40 16.62
C PHE A 404 -0.41 14.90 18.00
N ASN A 405 0.46 15.00 19.01
CA ASN A 405 0.04 15.26 20.40
C ASN A 405 -0.67 16.61 20.57
N ALA A 406 -0.17 17.68 19.92
CA ALA A 406 -0.79 19.00 19.99
C ALA A 406 -2.19 19.01 19.38
N GLN A 407 -2.34 18.42 18.18
CA GLN A 407 -3.63 18.29 17.49
C GLN A 407 -4.60 17.38 18.24
N MET A 408 -4.12 16.29 18.85
CA MET A 408 -4.96 15.46 19.71
C MET A 408 -5.45 16.25 20.92
N GLY A 409 -4.58 17.04 21.55
CA GLY A 409 -4.94 17.87 22.71
C GLY A 409 -6.08 18.86 22.43
N THR A 410 -6.16 19.43 21.22
CA THR A 410 -7.25 20.34 20.84
C THR A 410 -8.56 19.61 20.53
N LEU A 411 -8.50 18.41 19.97
CA LEU A 411 -9.66 17.62 19.54
C LEU A 411 -10.25 16.72 20.65
N PHE A 412 -9.42 16.29 21.60
CA PHE A 412 -9.70 15.14 22.47
C PHE A 412 -10.98 15.28 23.29
N GLN A 413 -11.16 16.41 23.98
CA GLN A 413 -12.28 16.59 24.89
C GLN A 413 -13.63 16.64 24.14
N ASP A 414 -13.68 17.38 23.04
CA ASP A 414 -14.86 17.47 22.19
C ASP A 414 -15.19 16.11 21.56
N LEU A 415 -14.16 15.38 21.11
CA LEU A 415 -14.34 14.05 20.53
C LEU A 415 -14.92 13.05 21.55
N LEU A 416 -14.49 13.09 22.82
CA LEU A 416 -15.08 12.29 23.89
C LEU A 416 -16.53 12.68 24.18
N ASN A 417 -16.84 13.98 24.15
CA ASN A 417 -18.21 14.48 24.34
C ASN A 417 -19.15 14.04 23.21
N VAL A 418 -18.70 14.12 21.95
CA VAL A 418 -19.44 13.62 20.78
C VAL A 418 -19.66 12.11 20.90
N TYR A 419 -18.61 11.35 21.25
CA TYR A 419 -18.71 9.90 21.47
C TYR A 419 -19.78 9.56 22.53
N ARG A 420 -19.75 10.25 23.68
CA ARG A 420 -20.73 10.07 24.77
C ARG A 420 -22.15 10.42 24.33
N THR A 421 -22.31 11.52 23.60
CA THR A 421 -23.61 11.97 23.10
C THR A 421 -24.21 10.96 22.12
N TYR A 422 -23.40 10.40 21.24
CA TYR A 422 -23.81 9.33 20.32
C TYR A 422 -24.17 8.04 21.04
N THR A 423 -23.42 7.64 22.06
CA THR A 423 -23.79 6.52 22.93
C THR A 423 -25.18 6.72 23.54
N GLN A 424 -25.44 7.88 24.13
CA GLN A 424 -26.74 8.16 24.76
C GLN A 424 -27.88 8.13 23.74
N ARG A 425 -27.67 8.70 22.55
CA ARG A 425 -28.68 8.67 21.47
C ARG A 425 -28.96 7.25 20.98
N ILE A 426 -27.92 6.44 20.79
CA ILE A 426 -28.07 5.03 20.40
C ILE A 426 -28.85 4.27 21.47
N ALA A 427 -28.50 4.44 22.75
CA ALA A 427 -29.21 3.80 23.86
C ALA A 427 -30.70 4.19 23.90
N GLN A 428 -31.04 5.47 23.69
CA GLN A 428 -32.43 5.93 23.60
C GLN A 428 -33.20 5.26 22.46
N ARG A 429 -32.58 5.16 21.27
CA ARG A 429 -33.22 4.53 20.09
C ARG A 429 -33.42 3.03 20.31
N VAL A 430 -32.45 2.35 20.91
CA VAL A 430 -32.55 0.93 21.25
C VAL A 430 -33.63 0.69 22.33
N ALA A 431 -33.73 1.57 23.34
CA ALA A 431 -34.78 1.46 24.35
C ALA A 431 -36.19 1.62 23.76
N GLN A 432 -36.35 2.41 22.69
CA GLN A 432 -37.64 2.62 22.01
C GLN A 432 -37.97 1.54 20.98
N GLY A 433 -36.99 1.10 20.18
CA GLY A 433 -37.20 0.22 19.03
C GLY A 433 -36.64 -1.19 19.16
N GLY A 434 -36.14 -1.56 20.35
CA GLY A 434 -35.46 -2.83 20.59
C GLY A 434 -34.22 -3.02 19.72
N ASP A 435 -33.80 -4.28 19.55
CA ASP A 435 -32.61 -4.62 18.76
C ASP A 435 -32.72 -4.22 17.28
N ILE A 436 -33.93 -4.12 16.73
CA ILE A 436 -34.15 -3.71 15.34
C ILE A 436 -33.67 -2.28 15.10
N ALA A 437 -33.74 -1.41 16.11
CA ALA A 437 -33.26 -0.03 16.02
C ALA A 437 -31.77 0.06 15.66
N THR A 438 -30.96 -0.94 16.02
CA THR A 438 -29.52 -0.99 15.67
C THR A 438 -29.25 -1.05 14.17
N LYS A 439 -30.23 -1.51 13.38
CA LYS A 439 -30.16 -1.61 11.92
C LYS A 439 -30.64 -0.33 11.21
N SER A 440 -31.23 0.61 11.95
CA SER A 440 -31.69 1.89 11.39
C SER A 440 -30.53 2.69 10.79
N ALA A 441 -30.82 3.55 9.80
CA ALA A 441 -29.79 4.37 9.16
C ALA A 441 -29.11 5.33 10.16
N GLU A 442 -29.87 5.96 11.06
CA GLU A 442 -29.36 6.86 12.10
C GLU A 442 -28.41 6.11 13.04
N VAL A 443 -28.82 4.97 13.61
CA VAL A 443 -27.93 4.23 14.54
C VAL A 443 -26.69 3.74 13.82
N ARG A 444 -26.78 3.26 12.57
CA ARG A 444 -25.61 2.84 11.79
C ARG A 444 -24.63 3.99 11.54
N SER A 445 -25.11 5.20 11.24
CA SER A 445 -24.23 6.35 11.03
C SER A 445 -23.55 6.80 12.32
N LEU A 446 -24.28 6.85 13.44
CA LEU A 446 -23.72 7.19 14.75
C LEU A 446 -22.68 6.16 15.22
N ARG A 447 -22.96 4.87 15.02
CA ARG A 447 -22.01 3.78 15.26
C ARG A 447 -20.75 3.90 14.39
N SER A 448 -20.91 4.25 13.12
CA SER A 448 -19.76 4.51 12.24
C SER A 448 -18.88 5.64 12.77
N ALA A 449 -19.46 6.72 13.30
CA ALA A 449 -18.69 7.80 13.91
C ALA A 449 -17.95 7.33 15.17
N LYS A 450 -18.62 6.60 16.08
CA LYS A 450 -17.98 5.99 17.25
C LYS A 450 -16.81 5.08 16.87
N LYS A 451 -17.01 4.22 15.87
CA LYS A 451 -16.00 3.30 15.33
C LYS A 451 -14.75 4.05 14.87
N GLU A 452 -14.92 5.14 14.12
CA GLU A 452 -13.79 5.96 13.67
C GLU A 452 -13.12 6.73 14.83
N SER A 453 -13.87 7.20 15.84
CA SER A 453 -13.27 7.79 17.04
C SER A 453 -12.35 6.80 17.75
N LEU A 454 -12.80 5.54 17.92
CA LEU A 454 -11.99 4.48 18.53
C LEU A 454 -10.73 4.18 17.72
N ARG A 455 -10.84 4.14 16.39
CA ARG A 455 -9.69 3.97 15.49
C ARG A 455 -8.69 5.13 15.57
N LEU A 456 -9.17 6.36 15.74
CA LEU A 456 -8.30 7.51 15.96
C LEU A 456 -7.60 7.42 17.33
N PHE A 457 -8.32 7.06 18.39
CA PHE A 457 -7.69 6.83 19.70
C PHE A 457 -6.65 5.71 19.64
N GLU A 458 -6.94 4.62 18.93
CA GLU A 458 -6.01 3.50 18.75
C GLU A 458 -4.76 3.96 17.99
N ALA A 459 -4.94 4.66 16.86
CA ALA A 459 -3.83 5.19 16.09
C ALA A 459 -2.98 6.18 16.89
N PHE A 460 -3.61 7.01 17.72
CA PHE A 460 -2.92 7.94 18.61
C PHE A 460 -2.06 7.21 19.63
N VAL A 461 -2.62 6.20 20.32
CA VAL A 461 -1.86 5.40 21.29
C VAL A 461 -0.72 4.63 20.61
N GLU A 462 -0.97 4.05 19.43
CA GLU A 462 0.04 3.32 18.66
C GLU A 462 1.25 4.18 18.30
N HIS A 463 1.03 5.43 17.86
CA HIS A 463 2.10 6.28 17.31
C HIS A 463 2.68 7.27 18.34
N SER A 464 1.96 7.64 19.39
CA SER A 464 2.44 8.55 20.44
C SER A 464 3.07 7.84 21.64
N SER A 465 3.25 6.51 21.59
CA SER A 465 3.88 5.69 22.63
C SER A 465 5.32 5.26 22.31
N ALA A 466 5.94 5.91 21.32
CA ALA A 466 7.25 5.52 20.80
C ALA A 466 8.39 5.69 21.81
N ASP A 467 8.31 6.70 22.68
CA ASP A 467 9.27 6.97 23.74
C ASP A 467 8.62 6.91 25.12
N ASP A 468 9.44 6.90 26.17
CA ASP A 468 8.95 6.76 27.54
C ASP A 468 8.12 7.97 27.99
N ASN A 469 8.54 9.16 27.57
CA ASN A 469 7.80 10.39 27.85
C ASN A 469 6.40 10.36 27.21
N GLY A 470 6.28 9.98 25.92
CA GLY A 470 4.99 9.83 25.25
C GLY A 470 4.08 8.82 25.94
N ARG A 471 4.62 7.65 26.34
CA ARG A 471 3.87 6.66 27.13
C ARG A 471 3.33 7.24 28.44
N GLN A 472 4.15 7.97 29.19
CA GLN A 472 3.73 8.61 30.44
C GLN A 472 2.70 9.71 30.21
N THR A 473 2.87 10.53 29.16
CA THR A 473 1.90 11.57 28.81
C THR A 473 0.53 10.98 28.50
N ILE A 474 0.48 9.92 27.66
CA ILE A 474 -0.77 9.22 27.35
C ILE A 474 -1.38 8.63 28.62
N ALA A 475 -0.60 7.87 29.38
CA ALA A 475 -1.08 7.17 30.57
C ALA A 475 -1.63 8.12 31.65
N ARG A 476 -1.03 9.30 31.82
CA ARG A 476 -1.42 10.26 32.86
C ARG A 476 -2.54 11.21 32.44
N HIS A 477 -2.50 11.71 31.20
CA HIS A 477 -3.38 12.82 30.78
C HIS A 477 -4.55 12.38 29.90
N PHE A 478 -4.36 11.37 29.05
CA PHE A 478 -5.38 10.97 28.07
C PHE A 478 -6.12 9.69 28.50
N LEU A 479 -5.38 8.70 28.97
CA LEU A 479 -5.91 7.37 29.24
C LEU A 479 -7.03 7.35 30.30
N PRO A 480 -6.96 8.07 31.43
CA PRO A 480 -8.01 8.01 32.45
C PRO A 480 -9.38 8.45 31.91
N LEU A 481 -9.42 9.59 31.21
CA LEU A 481 -10.64 10.15 30.61
C LEU A 481 -11.18 9.25 29.48
N LEU A 482 -10.28 8.69 28.68
CA LEU A 482 -10.64 7.77 27.61
C LEU A 482 -11.28 6.49 28.17
N LEU A 483 -10.64 5.87 29.17
CA LEU A 483 -11.14 4.63 29.78
C LEU A 483 -12.46 4.86 30.50
N GLU A 484 -12.63 5.97 31.23
CA GLU A 484 -13.89 6.29 31.91
C GLU A 484 -15.07 6.29 30.92
N VAL A 485 -14.92 6.97 29.78
CA VAL A 485 -15.97 7.08 28.77
C VAL A 485 -16.19 5.77 28.04
N VAL A 486 -15.11 5.15 27.54
CA VAL A 486 -15.20 3.99 26.64
C VAL A 486 -15.60 2.72 27.39
N LEU A 487 -15.07 2.48 28.59
CA LEU A 487 -15.41 1.28 29.36
C LEU A 487 -16.85 1.32 29.87
N SER A 488 -17.30 2.49 30.35
CA SER A 488 -18.68 2.68 30.81
C SER A 488 -19.68 2.49 29.66
N ASP A 489 -19.39 3.07 28.49
CA ASP A 489 -20.15 2.87 27.25
C ASP A 489 -20.20 1.39 26.86
N TYR A 490 -19.04 0.73 26.80
CA TYR A 490 -18.98 -0.67 26.38
C TYR A 490 -19.76 -1.57 27.31
N LYS A 491 -19.63 -1.42 28.63
CA LYS A 491 -20.32 -2.26 29.64
C LYS A 491 -21.84 -2.13 29.53
N THR A 492 -22.36 -0.91 29.36
CA THR A 492 -23.81 -0.60 29.38
C THR A 492 -24.51 -0.82 28.04
N THR A 493 -23.78 -0.80 26.93
CA THR A 493 -24.35 -0.96 25.58
C THR A 493 -24.84 -2.40 25.35
N VAL A 494 -25.97 -2.55 24.65
CA VAL A 494 -26.52 -3.87 24.25
C VAL A 494 -25.61 -4.60 23.27
N ALA A 495 -25.59 -5.94 23.32
CA ALA A 495 -24.67 -6.78 22.52
C ALA A 495 -24.66 -6.43 21.01
N SER A 496 -25.82 -6.18 20.42
CA SER A 496 -26.00 -5.82 19.00
C SER A 496 -25.39 -4.47 18.59
N ALA A 497 -25.14 -3.58 19.57
CA ALA A 497 -24.60 -2.23 19.37
C ALA A 497 -23.20 -2.01 19.98
N LYS A 498 -22.60 -3.02 20.64
CA LYS A 498 -21.23 -2.92 21.17
C LYS A 498 -20.22 -2.90 20.02
N GLU A 499 -19.24 -2.00 20.09
CA GLU A 499 -18.19 -1.88 19.08
C GLU A 499 -16.96 -2.73 19.42
N ALA A 500 -16.55 -3.60 18.50
CA ALA A 500 -15.41 -4.50 18.70
C ALA A 500 -14.08 -3.74 18.78
N GLU A 501 -13.98 -2.56 18.17
CA GLU A 501 -12.81 -1.68 18.22
C GLU A 501 -12.42 -1.25 19.63
N VAL A 502 -13.35 -1.28 20.61
CA VAL A 502 -13.00 -1.04 22.01
C VAL A 502 -11.97 -2.07 22.47
N LEU A 503 -12.18 -3.34 22.16
CA LEU A 503 -11.26 -4.42 22.56
C LEU A 503 -9.88 -4.25 21.89
N THR A 504 -9.86 -3.83 20.62
CA THR A 504 -8.61 -3.54 19.90
C THR A 504 -7.88 -2.35 20.50
N LEU A 505 -8.58 -1.26 20.83
CA LEU A 505 -8.01 -0.10 21.51
C LEU A 505 -7.39 -0.48 22.86
N LEU A 506 -8.10 -1.27 23.67
CA LEU A 506 -7.58 -1.75 24.96
C LEU A 506 -6.33 -2.62 24.78
N ALA A 507 -6.32 -3.52 23.77
CA ALA A 507 -5.16 -4.34 23.46
C ALA A 507 -3.94 -3.49 23.03
N THR A 508 -4.18 -2.45 22.23
CA THR A 508 -3.15 -1.49 21.81
C THR A 508 -2.64 -0.68 23.00
N CYS A 509 -3.52 -0.21 23.89
CA CYS A 509 -3.12 0.45 25.15
C CYS A 509 -2.20 -0.46 25.99
N ILE A 510 -2.55 -1.73 26.16
CA ILE A 510 -1.75 -2.68 26.97
C ILE A 510 -0.40 -2.96 26.32
N SER A 511 -0.38 -3.31 25.03
CA SER A 511 0.85 -3.65 24.32
C SER A 511 1.83 -2.47 24.19
N LYS A 512 1.32 -1.24 24.09
CA LYS A 512 2.14 -0.04 23.90
C LYS A 512 2.52 0.68 25.18
N LEU A 513 1.61 0.79 26.15
CA LEU A 513 1.87 1.49 27.40
C LEU A 513 2.50 0.57 28.46
N LYS A 514 2.33 -0.75 28.35
CA LYS A 514 2.96 -1.77 29.19
C LYS A 514 2.81 -1.46 30.68
N ALA A 515 3.92 -1.35 31.42
CA ALA A 515 3.93 -1.06 32.86
C ALA A 515 3.15 0.22 33.23
N ALA A 516 3.02 1.20 32.33
CA ALA A 516 2.28 2.44 32.61
C ALA A 516 0.76 2.22 32.70
N VAL A 517 0.20 1.16 32.09
CA VAL A 517 -1.24 0.83 32.16
C VAL A 517 -1.54 -0.36 33.06
N ALA A 518 -0.52 -1.06 33.57
CA ALA A 518 -0.70 -2.20 34.47
C ALA A 518 -1.68 -1.93 35.65
N PRO A 519 -1.67 -0.74 36.31
CA PRO A 519 -2.64 -0.45 37.38
C PRO A 519 -4.10 -0.34 36.91
N ALA A 520 -4.33 0.04 35.65
CA ALA A 520 -5.67 0.19 35.08
C ALA A 520 -6.19 -1.09 34.40
N ALA A 521 -5.30 -2.04 34.10
CA ALA A 521 -5.62 -3.27 33.39
C ALA A 521 -6.73 -4.12 34.05
N PRO A 522 -6.77 -4.29 35.40
CA PRO A 522 -7.87 -5.02 36.05
C PRO A 522 -9.24 -4.38 35.79
N GLY A 523 -9.35 -3.04 35.86
CA GLY A 523 -10.60 -2.33 35.58
C GLY A 523 -11.01 -2.40 34.11
N MET A 524 -10.04 -2.41 33.19
CA MET A 524 -10.30 -2.65 31.77
C MET A 524 -10.90 -4.03 31.54
N LEU A 525 -10.33 -5.08 32.16
CA LEU A 525 -10.85 -6.45 32.07
C LEU A 525 -12.24 -6.57 32.69
N GLU A 526 -12.46 -6.03 33.89
CA GLU A 526 -13.76 -6.11 34.57
C GLU A 526 -14.90 -5.52 33.71
N ALA A 527 -14.63 -4.42 33.00
CA ALA A 527 -15.65 -3.76 32.18
C ALA A 527 -16.02 -4.53 30.90
N VAL A 528 -15.08 -5.24 30.28
CA VAL A 528 -15.28 -5.86 28.96
C VAL A 528 -15.39 -7.38 29.01
N PHE A 529 -14.84 -8.04 30.02
CA PHE A 529 -14.62 -9.47 29.99
C PHE A 529 -15.92 -10.28 30.00
N GLU A 530 -16.73 -10.15 31.06
CA GLU A 530 -17.95 -10.95 31.22
C GLU A 530 -18.97 -10.66 30.10
N CYS A 531 -19.22 -9.38 29.81
CA CYS A 531 -20.22 -9.01 28.81
C CYS A 531 -19.83 -9.44 27.39
N THR A 532 -18.53 -9.48 27.06
CA THR A 532 -18.05 -10.00 25.76
C THR A 532 -18.10 -11.52 25.72
N LEU A 533 -17.71 -12.18 26.81
CA LEU A 533 -17.71 -13.65 26.88
C LEU A 533 -19.12 -14.22 26.69
N GLN A 534 -20.12 -13.60 27.30
CA GLN A 534 -21.54 -13.97 27.12
C GLN A 534 -22.04 -13.80 25.68
N MET A 535 -21.38 -12.98 24.86
CA MET A 535 -21.70 -12.82 23.43
C MET A 535 -21.06 -13.93 22.60
N ILE A 536 -19.76 -14.17 22.79
CA ILE A 536 -18.98 -15.03 21.90
C ILE A 536 -19.12 -16.53 22.21
N THR A 537 -19.59 -16.91 23.39
CA THR A 537 -19.71 -18.33 23.82
C THR A 537 -21.04 -18.98 23.44
N ARG A 538 -22.02 -18.21 22.94
CA ARG A 538 -23.34 -18.75 22.56
C ARG A 538 -23.26 -19.65 21.33
N ASN A 539 -22.45 -19.28 20.35
CA ASN A 539 -22.17 -20.06 19.15
C ASN A 539 -20.83 -19.63 18.53
N PHE A 540 -20.38 -20.36 17.51
CA PHE A 540 -19.12 -20.10 16.79
C PHE A 540 -19.25 -19.13 15.61
N GLU A 541 -20.45 -18.61 15.32
CA GLU A 541 -20.74 -17.84 14.10
C GLU A 541 -20.98 -16.34 14.38
N ASP A 542 -21.63 -16.01 15.49
CA ASP A 542 -21.96 -14.64 15.85
C ASP A 542 -20.74 -13.88 16.39
N PHE A 543 -20.74 -12.57 16.17
CA PHE A 543 -19.72 -11.62 16.66
C PHE A 543 -18.26 -12.05 16.38
N PRO A 544 -17.90 -12.37 15.12
CA PRO A 544 -16.54 -12.82 14.78
C PRO A 544 -15.48 -11.74 15.09
N GLU A 545 -15.78 -10.46 14.82
CA GLU A 545 -14.88 -9.34 15.14
C GLU A 545 -14.61 -9.23 16.65
N HIS A 546 -15.65 -9.29 17.49
CA HIS A 546 -15.49 -9.27 18.95
C HIS A 546 -14.66 -10.45 19.43
N ARG A 547 -14.85 -11.64 18.85
CA ARG A 547 -14.11 -12.84 19.22
C ARG A 547 -12.62 -12.68 18.94
N VAL A 548 -12.25 -12.29 17.72
CA VAL A 548 -10.84 -12.07 17.33
C VAL A 548 -10.21 -10.99 18.23
N ASN A 549 -10.88 -9.86 18.43
CA ASN A 549 -10.34 -8.75 19.21
C ASN A 549 -10.28 -9.06 20.71
N PHE A 550 -11.20 -9.89 21.23
CA PHE A 550 -11.18 -10.35 22.62
C PHE A 550 -9.93 -11.19 22.92
N PHE A 551 -9.61 -12.17 22.07
CA PHE A 551 -8.39 -12.96 22.24
C PHE A 551 -7.13 -12.16 21.96
N LYS A 552 -7.18 -11.17 21.06
CA LYS A 552 -6.09 -10.19 20.89
C LYS A 552 -5.83 -9.40 22.19
N LEU A 553 -6.90 -8.97 22.88
CA LEU A 553 -6.79 -8.31 24.19
C LEU A 553 -6.20 -9.24 25.25
N LEU A 554 -6.71 -10.47 25.37
CA LEU A 554 -6.18 -11.44 26.34
C LEU A 554 -4.70 -11.74 26.09
N LYS A 555 -4.29 -11.88 24.82
CA LYS A 555 -2.88 -12.03 24.46
C LYS A 555 -2.04 -10.84 24.93
N ALA A 556 -2.50 -9.61 24.68
CA ALA A 556 -1.77 -8.42 25.11
C ALA A 556 -1.65 -8.34 26.65
N VAL A 557 -2.72 -8.69 27.38
CA VAL A 557 -2.69 -8.75 28.85
C VAL A 557 -1.67 -9.77 29.32
N ASN A 558 -1.70 -10.98 28.76
CA ASN A 558 -0.79 -12.06 29.14
C ASN A 558 0.68 -11.69 28.89
N GLU A 559 0.99 -11.07 27.75
CA GLU A 559 2.36 -10.69 27.39
C GLU A 559 2.91 -9.50 28.21
N PHE A 560 2.08 -8.50 28.52
CA PHE A 560 2.58 -7.21 29.03
C PHE A 560 2.07 -6.83 30.42
N CYS A 561 1.01 -7.45 30.92
CA CYS A 561 0.34 -7.13 32.17
C CYS A 561 -0.19 -8.40 32.87
N VAL A 562 0.60 -9.48 32.92
CA VAL A 562 0.18 -10.77 33.49
C VAL A 562 -0.29 -10.64 34.95
N ASP A 563 0.33 -9.75 35.73
CA ASP A 563 -0.07 -9.48 37.11
C ASP A 563 -1.53 -9.02 37.23
N ALA A 564 -2.07 -8.38 36.18
CA ALA A 564 -3.47 -7.99 36.15
C ALA A 564 -4.41 -9.20 36.13
N LEU A 565 -4.01 -10.33 35.51
CA LEU A 565 -4.78 -11.58 35.50
C LEU A 565 -4.82 -12.24 36.88
N PHE A 566 -3.82 -12.02 37.73
CA PHE A 566 -3.84 -12.54 39.10
C PHE A 566 -4.63 -11.65 40.07
N ASN A 567 -4.90 -10.41 39.68
CA ASN A 567 -5.63 -9.44 40.50
C ASN A 567 -7.14 -9.37 40.19
N ILE A 568 -7.64 -10.13 39.21
CA ILE A 568 -9.09 -10.27 39.00
C ILE A 568 -9.68 -11.32 39.96
N PRO A 569 -10.98 -11.24 40.29
CA PRO A 569 -11.65 -12.24 41.11
C PRO A 569 -11.49 -13.67 40.54
N SER A 570 -11.38 -14.66 41.43
CA SER A 570 -11.09 -16.06 41.08
C SER A 570 -12.10 -16.66 40.10
N GLU A 571 -13.37 -16.25 40.20
CA GLU A 571 -14.44 -16.66 39.29
C GLU A 571 -14.19 -16.17 37.86
N HIS A 572 -13.74 -14.93 37.70
CA HIS A 572 -13.38 -14.38 36.39
C HIS A 572 -12.11 -15.01 35.84
N PHE A 573 -11.12 -15.31 36.68
CA PHE A 573 -9.91 -16.02 36.25
C PHE A 573 -10.25 -17.41 35.69
N LYS A 574 -11.15 -18.14 36.35
CA LYS A 574 -11.64 -19.43 35.82
C LYS A 574 -12.31 -19.25 34.45
N LEU A 575 -13.15 -18.23 34.29
CA LEU A 575 -13.77 -17.92 33.01
C LEU A 575 -12.75 -17.56 31.91
N VAL A 576 -11.63 -16.92 32.25
CA VAL A 576 -10.50 -16.69 31.32
C VAL A 576 -9.98 -18.02 30.80
N VAL A 577 -9.62 -18.93 31.70
CA VAL A 577 -9.10 -20.26 31.33
C VAL A 577 -10.13 -21.05 30.52
N ASP A 578 -11.40 -21.06 30.95
CA ASP A 578 -12.48 -21.75 30.24
C ASP A 578 -12.69 -21.17 28.83
N SER A 579 -12.54 -19.85 28.66
CA SER A 579 -12.65 -19.19 27.34
C SER A 579 -11.50 -19.56 26.40
N ILE A 580 -10.28 -19.70 26.93
CA ILE A 580 -9.10 -20.18 26.19
C ILE A 580 -9.34 -21.63 25.78
N VAL A 581 -9.79 -22.48 26.72
CA VAL A 581 -10.07 -23.90 26.44
C VAL A 581 -11.17 -24.08 25.40
N TRP A 582 -12.22 -23.26 25.46
CA TRP A 582 -13.30 -23.25 24.47
C TRP A 582 -12.78 -22.87 23.07
N ALA A 583 -11.90 -21.88 22.99
CA ALA A 583 -11.38 -21.38 21.73
C ALA A 583 -10.34 -22.31 21.05
N PHE A 584 -9.77 -23.30 21.76
CA PHE A 584 -8.99 -24.36 21.10
C PHE A 584 -9.78 -25.16 20.07
N LYS A 585 -11.10 -25.29 20.29
CA LYS A 585 -11.99 -26.06 19.42
C LYS A 585 -12.56 -25.23 18.27
N HIS A 586 -12.11 -23.98 18.14
CA HIS A 586 -12.66 -23.08 17.13
C HIS A 586 -12.26 -23.51 15.73
N THR A 587 -13.20 -23.38 14.80
CA THR A 587 -12.98 -23.63 13.37
C THR A 587 -12.10 -22.59 12.68
N GLU A 588 -11.86 -21.43 13.33
CA GLU A 588 -11.12 -20.33 12.74
C GLU A 588 -9.66 -20.38 13.20
N ARG A 589 -8.76 -20.61 12.24
CA ARG A 589 -7.33 -20.85 12.52
C ARG A 589 -6.66 -19.70 13.28
N ASN A 590 -6.98 -18.45 12.96
CA ASN A 590 -6.38 -17.28 13.61
C ASN A 590 -6.69 -17.24 15.12
N VAL A 591 -7.92 -17.60 15.50
CA VAL A 591 -8.34 -17.66 16.89
C VAL A 591 -7.65 -18.82 17.59
N ALA A 592 -7.64 -20.00 16.98
CA ALA A 592 -6.97 -21.19 17.53
C ALA A 592 -5.46 -20.96 17.76
N ASP A 593 -4.75 -20.41 16.78
CA ASP A 593 -3.30 -20.13 16.87
C ASP A 593 -2.99 -19.08 17.95
N THR A 594 -3.83 -18.03 18.07
CA THR A 594 -3.68 -16.99 19.12
C THR A 594 -3.88 -17.58 20.51
N VAL A 595 -4.86 -18.46 20.66
CA VAL A 595 -5.22 -19.09 21.95
C VAL A 595 -4.18 -20.11 22.39
N ILE A 596 -3.64 -20.90 21.45
CA ILE A 596 -2.51 -21.79 21.71
C ILE A 596 -1.32 -21.02 22.25
N TYR A 597 -1.01 -19.85 21.66
CA TYR A 597 0.05 -19.00 22.16
C TYR A 597 -0.20 -18.54 23.61
N ILE A 598 -1.41 -18.07 23.93
CA ILE A 598 -1.77 -17.64 25.30
C ILE A 598 -1.70 -18.80 26.31
N TYR A 599 -1.96 -20.03 25.87
CA TYR A 599 -1.91 -21.18 26.78
C TYR A 599 -0.48 -21.67 27.06
N ILE A 600 0.40 -21.55 26.07
CA ILE A 600 1.80 -22.01 26.19
C ILE A 600 2.65 -21.05 27.01
N TYR A 601 2.44 -19.75 26.81
CA TYR A 601 3.22 -18.65 27.41
C TYR A 601 2.38 -17.92 28.43
#